data_AF-A0AAU0HDR7-F1
#
_entry.id   AF-A0AAU0HDR7-F1
#
_cell.length_a   1.000
_cell.length_b   1.000
_cell.length_c   1.000
_cell.angle_alpha   90.00
_cell.angle_beta   90.00
_cell.angle_gamma   90.00
#
_symmetry.space_group_name_H-M   'P 1'
#
loop_
_entity.id
_entity.type
_entity.pdbx_description
1 polymer ?
#
loop_
_entity_poly.entity_id
_entity_poly.type
_entity_poly.pdbx_seq_one_letter_code
_entity_poly.pdbx_strand_id
1 'polypeptide(L)'
;MLRSLFAVSATALLLTACGGNPDSKVEKGCLSMAKSNDDFTKAERKSFCSCMSGGVESADKKDKLTMAKLMKSYRNDTDFKEALDKAIADEKLSRKGATQFFGAIKTCSMNAAL
;
A
#
# COMPACT_ATOMS: atom_id res chain seq x y z
N MET A 1 -34.35 34.98 16.90
CA MET A 1 -33.24 34.26 16.26
C MET A 1 -32.76 33.19 17.23
N LEU A 2 -33.32 31.97 17.13
CA LEU A 2 -32.97 30.86 18.01
C LEU A 2 -32.18 29.80 17.24
N ARG A 3 -31.11 29.37 17.89
CA ARG A 3 -29.99 28.52 17.46
C ARG A 3 -30.42 27.19 16.85
N SER A 4 -30.05 26.96 15.59
CA SER A 4 -30.05 25.65 14.96
C SER A 4 -28.94 24.78 15.56
N LEU A 5 -29.32 23.81 16.38
CA LEU A 5 -28.49 22.65 16.75
C LEU A 5 -28.50 21.68 15.57
N PHE A 6 -27.44 21.68 14.77
CA PHE A 6 -27.18 20.58 13.84
C PHE A 6 -26.57 19.42 14.62
N ALA A 7 -27.41 18.44 14.95
CA ALA A 7 -26.97 17.13 15.37
C ALA A 7 -26.22 16.47 14.21
N VAL A 8 -24.89 16.48 14.27
CA VAL A 8 -24.04 15.64 13.42
C VAL A 8 -24.16 14.22 13.97
N SER A 9 -25.21 13.53 13.54
CA SER A 9 -25.40 12.11 13.78
C SER A 9 -24.25 11.39 13.10
N ALA A 10 -23.27 10.98 13.92
CA ALA A 10 -22.21 10.07 13.58
C ALA A 10 -22.82 8.78 12.99
N THR A 11 -23.01 8.79 11.67
CA THR A 11 -23.29 7.56 10.95
C THR A 11 -21.98 6.80 10.97
N ALA A 12 -21.89 5.88 11.95
CA ALA A 12 -20.88 4.87 12.03
C ALA A 12 -20.73 4.25 10.64
N LEU A 13 -19.64 4.64 9.96
CA LEU A 13 -19.11 3.90 8.84
C LEU A 13 -18.80 2.53 9.40
N LEU A 14 -19.77 1.61 9.26
CA LEU A 14 -19.57 0.17 9.27
C LEU A 14 -18.62 -0.13 8.11
N LEU A 15 -17.34 0.24 8.29
CA LEU A 15 -16.23 -0.29 7.53
C LEU A 15 -16.23 -1.75 7.90
N THR A 16 -16.87 -2.53 7.04
CA THR A 16 -16.70 -3.96 6.92
C THR A 16 -15.29 -4.30 7.36
N ALA A 17 -15.19 -4.86 8.55
CA ALA A 17 -14.06 -5.66 8.97
C ALA A 17 -14.05 -6.93 8.11
N CYS A 18 -13.99 -6.77 6.79
CA CYS A 18 -13.41 -7.75 5.92
C CYS A 18 -11.92 -7.67 6.22
N GLY A 19 -11.50 -8.45 7.22
CA GLY A 19 -10.13 -8.87 7.42
C GLY A 19 -9.65 -9.61 6.18
N GLY A 20 -9.53 -8.90 5.06
CA GLY A 20 -8.96 -9.40 3.84
C GLY A 20 -7.51 -9.74 4.14
N ASN A 21 -7.07 -10.87 3.60
CA ASN A 21 -5.68 -11.31 3.69
C ASN A 21 -4.75 -10.09 3.45
N PRO A 22 -3.86 -9.75 4.41
CA PRO A 22 -2.90 -8.66 4.27
C PRO A 22 -2.12 -8.71 2.95
N ASP A 23 -1.84 -9.91 2.43
CA ASP A 23 -1.18 -10.11 1.14
C ASP A 23 -2.03 -9.57 -0.02
N SER A 24 -3.34 -9.87 -0.02
CA SER A 24 -4.27 -9.30 -1.01
C SER A 24 -4.39 -7.78 -0.90
N LYS A 25 -4.14 -7.19 0.27
CA LYS A 25 -4.10 -5.72 0.42
C LYS A 25 -2.83 -5.15 -0.20
N VAL A 26 -1.68 -5.81 -0.01
CA VAL A 26 -0.42 -5.43 -0.67
C VAL A 26 -0.56 -5.52 -2.18
N GLU A 27 -1.08 -6.63 -2.71
CA GLU A 27 -1.31 -6.80 -4.15
C GLU A 27 -2.23 -5.70 -4.71
N LYS A 28 -3.35 -5.40 -4.02
CA LYS A 28 -4.26 -4.32 -4.44
C LYS A 28 -3.62 -2.93 -4.37
N GLY A 29 -2.84 -2.64 -3.34
CA GLY A 29 -2.08 -1.40 -3.21
C GLY A 29 -1.09 -1.24 -4.36
N CYS A 30 -0.33 -2.30 -4.65
CA CYS A 30 0.59 -2.35 -5.77
C CYS A 30 -0.12 -2.17 -7.12
N LEU A 31 -1.25 -2.85 -7.34
CA LEU A 31 -2.01 -2.69 -8.58
C LEU A 31 -2.54 -1.27 -8.76
N SER A 32 -2.88 -0.58 -7.67
CA SER A 32 -3.25 0.84 -7.72
C SER A 32 -2.08 1.73 -8.12
N MET A 33 -0.88 1.46 -7.58
CA MET A 33 0.36 2.17 -7.94
C MET A 33 0.71 1.93 -9.41
N ALA A 34 0.86 0.66 -9.81
CA ALA A 34 1.30 0.24 -11.14
C ALA A 34 0.32 0.59 -12.26
N LYS A 35 -0.99 0.72 -11.97
CA LYS A 35 -1.97 1.22 -12.95
C LYS A 35 -1.69 2.65 -13.41
N SER A 36 -0.94 3.43 -12.64
CA SER A 36 -0.52 4.78 -13.04
C SER A 36 0.60 4.76 -14.07
N ASN A 37 1.18 3.58 -14.33
CA ASN A 37 2.22 3.36 -15.32
C ASN A 37 1.61 2.68 -16.55
N ASP A 38 1.36 3.46 -17.60
CA ASP A 38 0.69 3.03 -18.83
C ASP A 38 1.59 2.23 -19.77
N ASP A 39 2.91 2.25 -19.54
CA ASP A 39 3.90 1.54 -20.36
C ASP A 39 3.84 0.02 -20.21
N PHE A 40 3.12 -0.47 -19.20
CA PHE A 40 3.01 -1.90 -18.89
C PHE A 40 1.61 -2.47 -19.17
N THR A 41 1.57 -3.67 -19.72
CA THR A 41 0.34 -4.42 -19.92
C THR A 41 -0.31 -4.79 -18.57
N LYS A 42 -1.61 -5.13 -18.60
CA LYS A 42 -2.31 -5.63 -17.41
C LYS A 42 -1.67 -6.91 -16.86
N ALA A 43 -1.12 -7.76 -17.73
CA ALA A 43 -0.46 -9.00 -17.33
C ALA A 43 0.86 -8.74 -16.59
N GLU A 44 1.69 -7.82 -17.09
CA GLU A 44 2.96 -7.43 -16.47
C GLU A 44 2.74 -6.81 -15.08
N ARG A 45 1.79 -5.87 -14.97
CA ARG A 45 1.43 -5.25 -13.69
C ARG A 45 0.93 -6.28 -12.68
N LYS A 46 0.13 -7.27 -13.11
CA LYS A 46 -0.34 -8.35 -12.23
C LYS A 46 0.80 -9.27 -11.80
N SER A 47 1.69 -9.64 -12.72
CA SER A 47 2.85 -10.48 -12.43
C SER A 47 3.75 -9.83 -11.37
N PHE A 48 4.07 -8.55 -11.55
CA PHE A 48 4.83 -7.78 -10.57
C PHE A 48 4.16 -7.70 -9.22
N CYS A 49 2.87 -7.33 -9.16
CA CYS A 49 2.20 -7.19 -7.87
C CYS A 49 2.00 -8.52 -7.14
N SER A 50 1.89 -9.63 -7.87
CA SER A 50 1.93 -10.97 -7.29
C SER A 50 3.32 -11.30 -6.72
N CYS A 51 4.40 -10.97 -7.44
CA CYS A 51 5.77 -11.13 -6.95
C CYS A 51 6.00 -10.30 -5.68
N MET A 52 5.59 -9.03 -5.69
CA MET A 52 5.70 -8.11 -4.56
C MET A 52 4.99 -8.65 -3.32
N SER A 53 3.77 -9.17 -3.49
CA SER A 53 3.02 -9.78 -2.40
C SER A 53 3.76 -10.99 -1.81
N GLY A 54 4.37 -11.83 -2.64
CA GLY A 54 5.19 -12.97 -2.19
C GLY A 54 6.49 -12.54 -1.50
N GLY A 55 7.16 -11.52 -2.01
CA GLY A 55 8.41 -11.00 -1.45
C GLY A 55 8.28 -10.41 -0.04
N VAL A 56 7.05 -10.04 0.36
CA VAL A 56 6.75 -9.55 1.72
C VAL A 56 5.89 -10.51 2.55
N GLU A 57 5.73 -11.77 2.14
CA GLU A 57 4.90 -12.75 2.85
C GLU A 57 5.30 -12.91 4.33
N SER A 58 6.59 -12.81 4.63
CA SER A 58 7.13 -12.89 5.99
C SER A 58 7.10 -11.58 6.78
N ALA A 59 6.56 -10.49 6.21
CA ALA A 59 6.35 -9.24 6.93
C ALA A 59 5.14 -9.33 7.86
N ASP A 60 5.19 -8.58 8.96
CA ASP A 60 4.08 -8.56 9.90
C ASP A 60 2.84 -7.92 9.28
N LYS A 61 1.67 -8.34 9.76
CA LYS A 61 0.37 -7.84 9.28
C LYS A 61 0.28 -6.30 9.31
N LYS A 62 0.79 -5.65 10.35
CA LYS A 62 0.80 -4.18 10.46
C LYS A 62 1.60 -3.55 9.31
N ASP A 63 2.79 -4.08 9.04
CA ASP A 63 3.67 -3.59 7.98
C ASP A 63 3.03 -3.79 6.60
N LYS A 64 2.49 -4.98 6.32
CA LYS A 64 1.72 -5.27 5.09
C LYS A 64 0.61 -4.26 4.84
N LEU A 65 -0.17 -3.95 5.88
CA LEU A 65 -1.27 -2.97 5.77
C LEU A 65 -0.77 -1.54 5.58
N THR A 66 0.30 -1.14 6.27
CA THR A 66 0.92 0.18 6.09
C THR A 66 1.44 0.33 4.66
N MET A 67 2.20 -0.64 4.16
CA MET A 67 2.75 -0.62 2.79
C MET A 67 1.64 -0.58 1.73
N ALA A 68 0.62 -1.42 1.85
CA ALA A 68 -0.53 -1.43 0.96
C ALA A 68 -1.22 -0.05 0.88
N LYS A 69 -1.33 0.64 2.03
CA LYS A 69 -1.90 1.98 2.10
C LYS A 69 -1.00 3.01 1.40
N LEU A 70 0.31 2.94 1.64
CA LEU A 70 1.28 3.84 1.00
C LEU A 70 1.25 3.69 -0.52
N MET A 71 1.34 2.47 -1.07
CA MET A 71 1.29 2.24 -2.52
C MET A 71 0.02 2.78 -3.18
N LYS A 72 -1.12 2.70 -2.47
CA LYS A 72 -2.38 3.23 -2.99
C LYS A 72 -2.37 4.76 -3.05
N SER A 73 -1.64 5.41 -2.16
CA SER A 73 -1.61 6.86 -2.01
C SER A 73 -0.61 7.56 -2.92
N TYR A 74 0.47 6.88 -3.34
CA TYR A 74 1.56 7.48 -4.10
C TYR A 74 1.69 6.84 -5.48
N ARG A 75 1.83 7.68 -6.52
CA ARG A 75 1.78 7.26 -7.93
C ARG A 75 3.15 7.24 -8.61
N ASN A 76 4.18 7.80 -7.98
CA ASN A 76 5.55 7.84 -8.48
C ASN A 76 6.53 7.38 -7.39
N ASP A 77 7.75 7.06 -7.80
CA ASP A 77 8.76 6.40 -6.95
C ASP A 77 9.34 7.30 -5.88
N THR A 78 9.55 8.58 -6.23
CA THR A 78 10.07 9.59 -5.31
C THR A 78 9.13 9.80 -4.14
N ASP A 79 7.84 10.06 -4.41
CA ASP A 79 6.85 10.31 -3.36
C ASP A 79 6.62 9.06 -2.51
N PHE A 80 6.71 7.88 -3.13
CA PHE A 80 6.53 6.62 -2.42
C PHE A 80 7.70 6.31 -1.49
N LYS A 81 8.95 6.57 -1.92
CA LYS A 81 10.14 6.42 -1.08
C LYS A 81 10.12 7.36 0.12
N GLU A 82 9.81 8.64 -0.11
CA GLU A 82 9.67 9.62 0.98
C GLU A 82 8.59 9.20 1.98
N ALA A 83 7.48 8.65 1.49
CA ALA A 83 6.40 8.18 2.34
C ALA A 83 6.77 6.92 3.15
N LEU A 84 7.61 6.04 2.61
CA LEU A 84 8.18 4.91 3.33
C LEU A 84 9.11 5.38 4.44
N ASP A 85 10.04 6.29 4.13
CA ASP A 85 10.98 6.84 5.12
C ASP A 85 10.24 7.54 6.26
N LYS A 86 9.19 8.31 5.93
CA LYS A 86 8.31 8.93 6.93
C LYS A 86 7.56 7.89 7.75
N ALA A 87 7.07 6.81 7.15
CA ALA A 87 6.38 5.75 7.89
C ALA A 87 7.30 5.00 8.85
N ILE A 88 8.59 4.89 8.53
CA ILE A 88 9.62 4.34 9.42
C ILE A 88 9.90 5.30 10.57
N ALA A 89 10.09 6.59 10.26
CA ALA A 89 10.32 7.64 11.27
C ALA A 89 9.15 7.76 12.25
N ASP A 90 7.92 7.60 11.76
CA ASP A 90 6.68 7.62 12.54
C ASP A 90 6.39 6.27 13.26
N GLU A 91 7.27 5.26 13.17
CA GLU A 91 7.09 3.91 13.75
C GLU A 91 5.81 3.17 13.27
N LYS A 92 5.28 3.57 12.11
CA LYS A 92 4.12 2.98 11.44
C LYS A 92 4.51 1.78 10.58
N LEU A 93 5.76 1.73 10.14
CA LEU A 93 6.39 0.65 9.39
C LEU A 93 7.69 0.24 10.09
N SER A 94 7.85 -1.05 10.40
CA SER A 94 9.11 -1.52 10.99
C SER A 94 10.26 -1.44 9.97
N ARG A 95 11.50 -1.24 10.45
CA ARG A 95 12.68 -1.29 9.58
C ARG A 95 12.83 -2.65 8.87
N LYS A 96 12.42 -3.73 9.53
CA LYS A 96 12.43 -5.08 8.96
C LYS A 96 11.43 -5.19 7.80
N GLY A 97 10.20 -4.74 8.01
CA GLY A 97 9.15 -4.72 6.98
C GLY A 97 9.54 -3.85 5.78
N ALA A 98 10.11 -2.67 6.03
CA ALA A 98 10.66 -1.82 4.97
C ALA A 98 11.80 -2.50 4.20
N THR A 99 12.72 -3.20 4.89
CA THR A 99 13.83 -3.91 4.24
C THR A 99 13.33 -5.06 3.36
N GLN A 100 12.37 -5.86 3.86
CA GLN A 100 11.72 -6.92 3.08
C GLN A 100 11.05 -6.36 1.83
N PHE A 101 10.40 -5.20 1.98
CA PHE A 101 9.73 -4.53 0.89
C PHE A 101 10.68 -4.00 -0.19
N PHE A 102 11.73 -3.29 0.19
CA PHE A 102 12.76 -2.85 -0.75
C PHE A 102 13.49 -4.03 -1.40
N GLY A 103 13.70 -5.12 -0.64
CA GLY A 103 14.19 -6.39 -1.17
C GLY A 103 13.25 -6.93 -2.26
N ALA A 104 11.95 -6.99 -1.97
CA ALA A 104 10.93 -7.44 -2.91
C ALA A 104 10.93 -6.58 -4.19
N ILE A 105 10.96 -5.25 -4.10
CA ILE A 105 11.05 -4.36 -5.28
C ILE A 105 12.27 -4.71 -6.14
N LYS A 106 13.44 -4.86 -5.52
CA LYS A 106 14.68 -5.17 -6.26
C LYS A 106 14.64 -6.53 -6.95
N THR A 107 13.97 -7.51 -6.35
CA THR A 107 13.85 -8.87 -6.91
C THR A 107 12.71 -8.99 -7.91
N CYS A 108 11.64 -8.21 -7.73
CA CYS A 108 10.46 -8.22 -8.58
C CYS A 108 10.65 -7.21 -9.71
N SER A 109 11.09 -7.71 -10.86
CA SER A 109 11.28 -6.87 -12.04
C SER A 109 9.94 -6.66 -12.77
N MET A 110 9.55 -5.39 -12.95
CA MET A 110 8.71 -4.96 -14.08
C MET A 110 9.62 -4.55 -15.25
N ASN A 111 10.62 -5.33 -15.63
CA ASN A 111 11.69 -4.90 -16.56
C ASN A 111 12.08 -3.41 -16.39
N ALA A 112 12.63 -3.08 -15.22
CA ALA A 112 13.24 -1.79 -14.84
C ALA A 112 12.41 -0.51 -15.07
N ALA A 113 11.40 -0.24 -14.24
CA ALA A 113 10.92 1.13 -13.96
C ALA A 113 10.05 1.19 -12.67
N LEU A 114 10.72 1.19 -11.52
CA LEU A 114 10.45 2.05 -10.37
C LEU A 114 11.82 2.65 -9.97
#